data_AF-A0A5M3MTY5-F1
#
_entry.id   AF-A0A5M3MTY5-F1
#
_cell.length_a   1.000
_cell.length_b   1.000
_cell.length_c   1.000
_cell.angle_alpha   90.00
_cell.angle_beta   90.00
_cell.angle_gamma   90.00
#
_symmetry.space_group_name_H-M   'P 1'
#
loop_
_entity.id
_entity.type
_entity.pdbx_description
1 polymer ?
#
loop_
_entity_poly.entity_id
_entity_poly.type
_entity_poly.pdbx_seq_one_letter_code
_entity_poly.pdbx_strand_id
1 'polypeptide(L)'
;MAAITSSWTFNETQYDLEVEDSLDARATILTRINFSEYFTEVSKIELVWMHPKNTMSCLFIVNRYLTPLGFIECDHYARYEGVMLALAVEIAELMMLVRVAALYNNHKVAVSALGLIHVAWLAVAIWLMIHGAPVMHTPAVHSSSTLASSFAWIPMTYDTIVITLILWRTIPDLYAKEINTIGSICYRLMVDGLIYYMYVTFTPRSL
;
A
#
# COMPACT_ATOMS: atom_id res chain seq x y z
N MET A 1 -6.26 54.79 36.26
CA MET A 1 -5.82 53.73 35.32
C MET A 1 -5.82 52.42 36.08
N ALA A 2 -6.87 51.62 35.93
CA ALA A 2 -6.99 50.29 36.54
C ALA A 2 -6.89 49.27 35.41
N ALA A 3 -5.89 48.40 35.46
CA ALA A 3 -5.70 47.31 34.50
C ALA A 3 -6.50 46.09 34.96
N ILE A 4 -7.43 45.64 34.12
CA ILE A 4 -8.21 44.42 34.31
C ILE A 4 -7.42 43.30 33.66
N THR A 5 -6.81 42.43 34.46
CA THR A 5 -6.21 41.16 34.02
C THR A 5 -7.25 40.06 34.16
N SER A 6 -7.89 39.66 33.07
CA SER A 6 -8.74 38.46 33.02
C SER A 6 -7.84 37.23 32.84
N SER A 7 -7.78 36.39 33.87
CA SER A 7 -7.17 35.06 33.78
C SER A 7 -8.17 34.09 33.15
N TRP A 8 -7.89 33.67 31.92
CA TRP A 8 -8.59 32.55 31.29
C TRP A 8 -7.98 31.24 31.80
N THR A 9 -8.64 30.57 32.73
CA THR A 9 -8.30 29.19 33.09
C THR A 9 -8.89 28.27 32.02
N PHE A 10 -8.04 27.86 31.09
CA PHE A 10 -8.37 26.87 30.08
C PHE A 10 -8.59 25.51 30.77
N ASN A 11 -9.80 24.97 30.66
CA ASN A 11 -10.23 23.77 31.39
C ASN A 11 -9.96 22.53 30.51
N GLU A 12 -8.74 22.00 30.55
CA GLU A 12 -8.26 20.88 29.72
C GLU A 12 -9.16 19.63 29.83
N THR A 13 -9.76 19.39 31.00
CA THR A 13 -10.58 18.20 31.25
C THR A 13 -11.87 18.13 30.43
N GLN A 14 -12.34 19.24 29.86
CA GLN A 14 -13.57 19.26 29.07
C GLN A 14 -13.34 18.88 27.60
N TYR A 15 -12.12 19.09 27.08
CA TYR A 15 -11.78 18.69 25.71
C TYR A 15 -11.50 17.19 25.59
N ASP A 16 -10.94 16.56 26.63
CA ASP A 16 -10.58 15.14 26.58
C ASP A 16 -11.82 14.22 26.52
N LEU A 17 -12.88 14.55 27.29
CA LEU A 17 -14.11 13.75 27.32
C LEU A 17 -14.92 13.80 26.02
N GLU A 18 -14.92 14.94 25.32
CA GLU A 18 -15.67 15.11 24.06
C GLU A 18 -14.96 14.46 22.86
N VAL A 19 -13.62 14.35 22.94
CA VAL A 19 -12.80 13.64 21.93
C VAL A 19 -12.93 12.12 22.10
N GLU A 20 -13.04 11.61 23.33
CA GLU A 20 -13.14 10.18 23.62
C GLU A 20 -14.50 9.59 23.17
N ASP A 21 -15.62 10.29 23.42
CA ASP A 21 -16.96 9.86 22.95
C ASP A 21 -17.10 9.92 21.41
N SER A 22 -16.44 10.88 20.77
CA SER A 22 -16.40 11.03 19.30
C SER A 22 -15.56 9.93 18.62
N LEU A 23 -14.45 9.52 19.26
CA LEU A 23 -13.60 8.44 18.79
C LEU A 23 -14.28 7.07 18.94
N ASP A 24 -14.99 6.82 20.04
CA ASP A 24 -15.67 5.55 20.30
C ASP A 24 -16.88 5.33 19.36
N ALA A 25 -17.64 6.41 19.11
CA ALA A 25 -18.74 6.38 18.14
C ALA A 25 -18.27 6.16 16.70
N ARG A 26 -17.12 6.74 16.31
CA ARG A 26 -16.52 6.54 14.97
C ARG A 26 -15.89 5.15 14.82
N ALA A 27 -15.24 4.63 15.86
CA ALA A 27 -14.69 3.29 15.88
C ALA A 27 -15.79 2.23 15.71
N THR A 28 -16.93 2.41 16.38
CA THR A 28 -18.06 1.47 16.32
C THR A 28 -18.78 1.47 14.97
N ILE A 29 -18.87 2.62 14.28
CA ILE A 29 -19.52 2.73 12.97
C ILE A 29 -18.59 2.24 11.84
N LEU A 30 -17.28 2.52 11.90
CA LEU A 30 -16.31 2.07 10.91
C LEU A 30 -16.05 0.56 10.98
N THR A 31 -16.12 -0.04 12.17
CA THR A 31 -15.97 -1.50 12.35
C THR A 31 -17.20 -2.28 11.87
N ARG A 32 -18.42 -1.72 11.98
CA ARG A 32 -19.64 -2.39 11.51
C ARG A 32 -19.88 -2.34 10.01
N ILE A 33 -19.52 -1.25 9.34
CA ILE A 33 -19.83 -1.05 7.92
C ILE A 33 -18.81 -1.78 7.03
N ASN A 34 -17.53 -1.85 7.41
CA ASN A 34 -16.52 -2.50 6.57
C ASN A 34 -16.51 -4.04 6.66
N PHE A 35 -16.99 -4.63 7.76
CA PHE A 35 -16.84 -6.08 7.97
C PHE A 35 -17.90 -6.92 7.25
N SER A 36 -19.13 -6.41 7.08
CA SER A 36 -20.21 -7.18 6.42
C SER A 36 -20.09 -7.22 4.88
N GLU A 37 -19.53 -6.17 4.29
CA GLU A 37 -19.20 -6.12 2.85
C GLU A 37 -17.98 -6.98 2.51
N TYR A 38 -17.02 -7.10 3.44
CA TYR A 38 -15.87 -8.01 3.33
C TYR A 38 -16.28 -9.49 3.23
N PHE A 39 -17.31 -9.92 4.00
CA PHE A 39 -17.76 -11.32 4.02
C PHE A 39 -18.63 -11.71 2.82
N THR A 40 -19.33 -10.77 2.19
CA THR A 40 -20.12 -11.05 0.98
C THR A 40 -19.25 -11.17 -0.28
N GLU A 41 -18.00 -10.69 -0.26
CA GLU A 41 -17.00 -11.09 -1.25
C GLU A 41 -16.42 -12.48 -0.99
N VAL A 42 -16.43 -13.01 0.24
CA VAL A 42 -15.87 -14.35 0.57
C VAL A 42 -16.58 -15.47 -0.20
N SER A 43 -17.87 -15.32 -0.49
CA SER A 43 -18.63 -16.24 -1.34
C SER A 43 -18.21 -16.21 -2.82
N LYS A 44 -17.59 -15.12 -3.31
CA LYS A 44 -16.98 -15.09 -4.66
C LYS A 44 -15.64 -15.85 -4.70
N ILE A 45 -15.02 -16.06 -3.55
CA ILE A 45 -13.72 -16.71 -3.43
C ILE A 45 -13.89 -18.21 -3.64
N GLU A 46 -15.04 -18.79 -3.27
CA GLU A 46 -15.38 -20.19 -3.55
C GLU A 46 -15.31 -20.53 -5.06
N LEU A 47 -15.61 -19.55 -5.92
CA LEU A 47 -15.44 -19.65 -7.38
C LEU A 47 -13.96 -19.66 -7.81
N VAL A 48 -13.07 -19.01 -7.05
CA VAL A 48 -11.62 -18.99 -7.28
C VAL A 48 -10.94 -20.26 -6.74
N TRP A 49 -11.46 -20.85 -5.65
CA TRP A 49 -10.93 -22.07 -5.03
C TRP A 49 -11.18 -23.35 -5.83
N MET A 50 -12.13 -23.35 -6.79
CA MET A 50 -12.41 -24.53 -7.63
C MET A 50 -11.42 -24.74 -8.80
N HIS A 51 -10.60 -23.73 -9.13
CA HIS A 51 -9.57 -23.88 -10.17
C HIS A 51 -8.28 -24.51 -9.62
N PRO A 52 -7.51 -25.25 -10.45
CA PRO A 52 -6.24 -25.81 -10.04
C PRO A 52 -5.31 -24.70 -9.54
N LYS A 53 -4.72 -24.90 -8.36
CA LYS A 53 -3.97 -23.88 -7.65
C LYS A 53 -2.63 -23.61 -8.33
N ASN A 54 -2.58 -22.56 -9.14
CA ASN A 54 -1.34 -22.01 -9.66
C ASN A 54 -0.63 -21.18 -8.57
N THR A 55 0.69 -21.09 -8.63
CA THR A 55 1.52 -20.29 -7.70
C THR A 55 1.03 -18.83 -7.62
N MET A 56 0.57 -18.27 -8.74
CA MET A 56 -0.04 -16.94 -8.82
C MET A 56 -1.30 -16.79 -7.94
N SER A 57 -2.16 -17.80 -7.90
CA SER A 57 -3.38 -17.77 -7.07
C SER A 57 -3.04 -17.79 -5.59
N CYS A 58 -2.00 -18.53 -5.20
CA CYS A 58 -1.50 -18.55 -3.82
C CYS A 58 -0.98 -17.17 -3.40
N LEU A 59 -0.12 -16.55 -4.22
CA LEU A 59 0.42 -15.21 -3.96
C LEU A 59 -0.68 -14.16 -3.82
N PHE A 60 -1.72 -14.21 -4.67
CA PHE A 60 -2.84 -13.28 -4.61
C PHE A 60 -3.65 -13.42 -3.31
N ILE A 61 -3.93 -14.65 -2.89
CA ILE A 61 -4.62 -14.95 -1.63
C ILE A 61 -3.79 -14.40 -0.47
N VAL A 62 -2.51 -14.71 -0.42
CA VAL A 62 -1.64 -14.25 0.67
C VAL A 62 -1.61 -12.72 0.75
N ASN A 63 -1.47 -12.01 -0.38
CA ASN A 63 -1.52 -10.55 -0.41
C ASN A 63 -2.86 -9.99 0.10
N ARG A 64 -3.98 -10.60 -0.31
CA ARG A 64 -5.32 -10.13 0.03
C ARG A 64 -5.70 -10.36 1.49
N TYR A 65 -5.26 -11.47 2.08
CA TYR A 65 -5.61 -11.82 3.46
C TYR A 65 -4.59 -11.37 4.50
N LEU A 66 -3.36 -11.05 4.11
CA LEU A 66 -2.38 -10.45 5.04
C LEU A 66 -2.82 -9.06 5.49
N THR A 67 -3.29 -8.21 4.56
CA THR A 67 -3.71 -6.83 4.85
C THR A 67 -4.69 -6.70 6.03
N PRO A 68 -5.81 -7.46 6.10
CA PRO A 68 -6.73 -7.38 7.23
C PRO A 68 -6.15 -7.94 8.55
N LEU A 69 -5.14 -8.82 8.51
CA LEU A 69 -4.50 -9.35 9.72
C LEU A 69 -3.66 -8.30 10.46
N GLY A 70 -3.28 -7.21 9.79
CA GLY A 70 -2.56 -6.07 10.40
C GLY A 70 -3.40 -5.26 11.38
N PHE A 71 -4.73 -5.39 11.37
CA PHE A 71 -5.63 -4.62 12.24
C PHE A 71 -5.97 -5.30 13.56
N ILE A 72 -5.35 -6.45 13.88
CA ILE A 72 -5.58 -7.12 15.16
C ILE A 72 -4.76 -6.39 16.25
N GLU A 73 -5.45 -5.63 17.10
CA GLU A 73 -4.86 -4.87 18.20
C GLU A 73 -4.16 -5.80 19.20
N CYS A 74 -2.86 -5.57 19.41
CA CYS A 74 -2.03 -6.23 20.41
C CYS A 74 -0.98 -5.23 20.92
N ASP A 75 -0.59 -5.30 22.19
CA ASP A 75 0.36 -4.35 22.84
C ASP A 75 1.76 -4.24 22.18
N HIS A 76 2.09 -5.09 21.20
CA HIS A 76 3.31 -5.04 20.37
C HIS A 76 3.06 -4.53 18.93
N TYR A 77 1.97 -3.78 18.74
CA TYR A 77 1.41 -3.37 17.45
C TYR A 77 2.43 -2.77 16.46
N ALA A 78 3.26 -1.83 16.91
CA ALA A 78 4.11 -1.02 16.01
C ALA A 78 5.13 -1.84 15.20
N ARG A 79 5.66 -2.94 15.75
CA ARG A 79 6.60 -3.80 15.00
C ARG A 79 5.86 -4.77 14.08
N TYR A 80 4.73 -5.29 14.52
CA TYR A 80 3.94 -6.24 13.75
C TYR A 80 3.34 -5.59 12.50
N GLU A 81 2.80 -4.37 12.64
CA GLU A 81 2.24 -3.58 11.53
C GLU A 81 3.29 -3.38 10.43
N GLY A 82 4.50 -2.93 10.80
CA GLY A 82 5.59 -2.72 9.85
C GLY A 82 6.03 -4.01 9.15
N VAL A 83 6.14 -5.14 9.87
CA VAL A 83 6.52 -6.43 9.29
C VAL A 83 5.46 -6.92 8.31
N MET A 84 4.19 -6.82 8.68
CA MET A 84 3.09 -7.27 7.85
C MET A 84 2.99 -6.44 6.56
N LEU A 85 3.10 -5.12 6.65
CA LEU A 85 3.13 -4.22 5.49
C LEU A 85 4.31 -4.52 4.57
N ALA A 86 5.52 -4.69 5.14
CA ALA A 86 6.70 -5.06 4.36
C ALA A 86 6.49 -6.40 3.63
N LEU A 87 5.95 -7.41 4.30
CA LEU A 87 5.64 -8.70 3.70
C LEU A 87 4.65 -8.59 2.53
N ALA A 88 3.60 -7.79 2.69
CA ALA A 88 2.61 -7.58 1.63
C ALA A 88 3.23 -6.92 0.38
N VAL A 89 4.10 -5.92 0.59
CA VAL A 89 4.83 -5.26 -0.51
C VAL A 89 5.74 -6.26 -1.24
N GLU A 90 6.53 -7.05 -0.51
CA GLU A 90 7.43 -8.07 -1.10
C GLU A 90 6.66 -9.12 -1.92
N ILE A 91 5.50 -9.55 -1.44
CA ILE A 91 4.63 -10.48 -2.17
C ILE A 91 4.11 -9.84 -3.46
N ALA A 92 3.71 -8.57 -3.42
CA ALA A 92 3.25 -7.84 -4.59
C ALA A 92 4.38 -7.70 -5.65
N GLU A 93 5.60 -7.40 -5.22
CA GLU A 93 6.78 -7.33 -6.09
C GLU A 93 7.10 -8.70 -6.73
N LEU A 94 7.03 -9.79 -5.96
CA LEU A 94 7.20 -11.16 -6.47
C LEU A 94 6.14 -11.50 -7.53
N MET A 95 4.88 -11.11 -7.32
CA MET A 95 3.84 -11.29 -8.32
C MET A 95 4.18 -10.55 -9.62
N MET A 96 4.71 -9.33 -9.52
CA MET A 96 5.13 -8.55 -10.68
C MET A 96 6.33 -9.19 -11.39
N LEU A 97 7.31 -9.70 -10.65
CA LEU A 97 8.47 -10.42 -11.20
C LEU A 97 8.05 -11.67 -12.00
N VAL A 98 7.08 -12.45 -11.50
CA VAL A 98 6.55 -13.62 -12.22
C VAL A 98 5.89 -13.20 -13.55
N ARG A 99 5.21 -12.05 -13.59
CA ARG A 99 4.64 -11.52 -14.85
C ARG A 99 5.73 -11.16 -15.85
N VAL A 100 6.80 -10.50 -15.40
CA VAL A 100 7.96 -10.18 -16.24
C VAL A 100 8.64 -11.46 -16.74
N ALA A 101 8.80 -12.45 -15.87
CA ALA A 101 9.39 -13.74 -16.24
C ALA A 101 8.61 -14.45 -17.36
N ALA A 102 7.28 -14.44 -17.28
CA ALA A 102 6.42 -14.97 -18.33
C ALA A 102 6.52 -14.19 -19.65
N LEU A 103 6.63 -12.85 -19.58
CA LEU A 103 6.74 -11.98 -20.75
C LEU A 103 8.12 -12.09 -21.45
N TYR A 104 9.19 -12.29 -20.68
CA TYR A 104 10.57 -12.36 -21.14
C TYR A 104 11.10 -13.80 -21.22
N ASN A 105 10.26 -14.76 -21.64
CA ASN A 105 10.61 -16.19 -21.66
C ASN A 105 11.95 -16.50 -22.38
N ASN A 106 12.31 -15.71 -23.40
CA ASN A 106 13.57 -15.86 -24.15
C ASN A 106 14.76 -15.06 -23.59
N HIS A 107 14.55 -14.10 -22.68
CA HIS A 107 15.59 -13.20 -22.16
C HIS A 107 15.81 -13.40 -20.66
N LYS A 108 16.30 -14.58 -20.29
CA LYS A 108 16.54 -14.98 -18.89
C LYS A 108 17.47 -14.02 -18.14
N VAL A 109 18.39 -13.35 -18.83
CA VAL A 109 19.32 -12.38 -18.24
C VAL A 109 18.57 -11.19 -17.64
N ALA A 110 17.58 -10.63 -18.34
CA ALA A 110 16.80 -9.49 -17.84
C ALA A 110 15.99 -9.87 -16.59
N VAL A 111 15.35 -11.05 -16.63
CA VAL A 111 14.58 -11.59 -15.50
C VAL A 111 15.48 -11.88 -14.30
N SER A 112 16.66 -12.46 -14.54
CA SER A 112 17.64 -12.73 -13.48
C SER A 112 18.20 -11.45 -12.88
N ALA A 113 18.48 -10.43 -13.68
CA ALA A 113 18.95 -9.14 -13.19
C ALA A 113 17.90 -8.47 -12.29
N LEU A 114 16.64 -8.47 -12.73
CA LEU A 114 15.53 -7.93 -11.94
C LEU A 114 15.32 -8.71 -10.63
N GLY A 115 15.40 -10.04 -10.68
CA GLY A 115 15.34 -10.89 -9.49
C GLY A 115 16.50 -10.64 -8.51
N LEU A 116 17.72 -10.41 -8.99
CA LEU A 116 18.86 -10.06 -8.14
C LEU A 116 18.67 -8.69 -7.46
N ILE A 117 18.14 -7.71 -8.18
CA ILE A 117 17.79 -6.39 -7.63
C ILE A 117 16.75 -6.55 -6.51
N HIS A 118 15.70 -7.35 -6.74
CA HIS A 118 14.67 -7.62 -5.74
C HIS A 118 15.23 -8.36 -4.51
N VAL A 119 16.10 -9.36 -4.68
CA VAL A 119 16.73 -10.05 -3.53
C VAL A 119 17.63 -9.11 -2.73
N ALA A 120 18.40 -8.24 -3.39
CA ALA A 120 19.20 -7.22 -2.72
C ALA A 120 18.29 -6.26 -1.92
N TRP A 121 17.14 -5.90 -2.49
CA TRP A 121 16.15 -5.06 -1.83
C TRP A 121 15.53 -5.73 -0.60
N LEU A 122 15.07 -6.98 -0.74
CA LEU A 122 14.55 -7.79 0.36
C LEU A 122 15.56 -7.90 1.51
N ALA A 123 16.85 -8.06 1.20
CA ALA A 123 17.91 -8.09 2.21
C ALA A 123 18.01 -6.76 2.98
N VAL A 124 17.91 -5.62 2.29
CA VAL A 124 17.89 -4.29 2.91
C VAL A 124 16.64 -4.09 3.76
N ALA A 125 15.46 -4.50 3.26
CA ALA A 125 14.21 -4.45 4.00
C ALA A 125 14.29 -5.27 5.30
N ILE A 126 14.75 -6.52 5.23
CA ILE A 126 14.95 -7.38 6.41
C ILE A 126 15.94 -6.73 7.38
N TRP A 127 17.06 -6.20 6.89
CA TRP A 127 18.05 -5.51 7.72
C TRP A 127 17.45 -4.34 8.49
N LEU A 128 16.64 -3.50 7.82
CA LEU A 128 15.95 -2.38 8.44
C LEU A 128 14.93 -2.83 9.47
N MET A 129 14.18 -3.89 9.20
CA MET A 129 13.20 -4.42 10.14
C MET A 129 13.86 -4.98 11.41
N ILE A 130 15.04 -5.59 11.29
CA ILE A 130 15.83 -6.07 12.44
C ILE A 130 16.35 -4.90 13.27
N HIS A 131 16.81 -3.81 12.62
CA HIS A 131 17.40 -2.65 13.30
C HIS A 131 16.39 -1.54 13.61
N GLY A 132 15.11 -1.74 13.28
CA GLY A 132 14.03 -0.79 13.54
C GLY A 132 13.80 -0.62 15.04
N ALA A 133 14.24 0.51 15.58
CA ALA A 133 13.90 0.94 16.93
C ALA A 133 12.64 1.83 16.90
N PRO A 134 11.73 1.68 17.88
CA PRO A 134 10.59 2.58 18.00
C PRO A 134 11.10 4.01 18.21
N VAL A 135 10.55 4.95 17.43
CA VAL A 135 10.89 6.37 17.58
C VAL A 135 10.24 6.88 18.86
N MET A 136 11.06 7.25 19.85
CA MET A 136 10.58 7.89 21.06
C MET A 136 10.06 9.29 20.72
N HIS A 137 8.75 9.47 20.79
CA HIS A 137 8.15 10.79 20.59
C HIS A 137 8.46 11.67 21.81
N THR A 138 9.34 12.65 21.62
CA THR A 138 9.45 13.78 22.56
C THR A 138 8.68 14.96 21.97
N PRO A 139 7.95 15.76 22.79
CA PRO A 139 7.12 16.84 22.28
C PRO A 139 7.89 17.93 21.52
N ALA A 140 9.23 17.94 21.63
CA ALA A 140 10.11 18.92 21.01
C ALA A 140 10.83 18.44 19.74
N VAL A 141 10.77 17.14 19.40
CA VAL A 141 11.51 16.60 18.24
C VAL A 141 10.55 16.18 17.15
N HIS A 142 10.47 17.02 16.12
CA HIS A 142 9.86 16.68 14.84
C HIS A 142 10.67 15.53 14.23
N SER A 143 10.06 14.34 14.15
CA SER A 143 10.71 13.12 13.71
C SER A 143 11.11 13.20 12.23
N SER A 144 12.34 13.63 11.97
CA SER A 144 13.01 13.57 10.67
C SER A 144 14.01 12.42 10.68
N SER A 145 13.53 11.18 10.68
CA SER A 145 14.38 10.06 10.28
C SER A 145 14.46 10.08 8.76
N THR A 146 15.34 10.94 8.23
CA THR A 146 15.59 11.15 6.80
C THR A 146 15.88 9.83 6.05
N LEU A 147 16.38 8.83 6.78
CA LEU A 147 16.58 7.48 6.28
C LEU A 147 15.25 6.74 6.03
N ALA A 148 14.32 6.76 6.98
CA ALA A 148 13.03 6.06 6.84
C ALA A 148 12.21 6.61 5.65
N SER A 149 12.21 7.93 5.45
CA SER A 149 11.54 8.54 4.30
C SER A 149 12.20 8.16 2.98
N SER A 150 13.53 7.98 2.95
CA SER A 150 14.25 7.59 1.74
C SER A 150 13.96 6.14 1.33
N PHE A 151 13.73 5.24 2.30
CA PHE A 151 13.38 3.85 2.01
C PHE A 151 12.00 3.67 1.39
N ALA A 152 11.07 4.59 1.63
CA ALA A 152 9.74 4.55 1.01
C ALA A 152 9.78 4.70 -0.52
N TRP A 153 10.85 5.27 -1.08
CA TRP A 153 10.98 5.52 -2.51
C TRP A 153 11.50 4.30 -3.27
N ILE A 154 12.13 3.36 -2.58
CA ILE A 154 12.83 2.26 -3.25
C ILE A 154 11.86 1.23 -3.84
N PRO A 155 10.79 0.78 -3.14
CA PRO A 155 9.76 -0.06 -3.76
C PRO A 155 9.15 0.61 -4.99
N MET A 156 8.89 1.93 -4.90
CA MET A 156 8.41 2.70 -6.06
C MET A 156 9.40 2.68 -7.21
N THR A 157 10.71 2.78 -6.95
CA THR A 157 11.70 2.70 -8.03
C THR A 157 11.71 1.33 -8.69
N TYR A 158 11.60 0.25 -7.92
CA TYR A 158 11.49 -1.10 -8.47
C TYR A 158 10.25 -1.25 -9.35
N ASP A 159 9.09 -0.81 -8.87
CA ASP A 159 7.84 -0.84 -9.63
C ASP A 159 7.93 -0.04 -10.94
N THR A 160 8.55 1.15 -10.91
CA THR A 160 8.73 1.94 -12.14
C THR A 160 9.61 1.23 -13.17
N ILE A 161 10.67 0.54 -12.74
CA ILE A 161 11.54 -0.25 -13.63
C ILE A 161 10.74 -1.41 -14.22
N VAL A 162 9.98 -2.14 -13.40
CA VAL A 162 9.15 -3.27 -13.84
C VAL A 162 8.10 -2.82 -14.85
N ILE A 163 7.34 -1.77 -14.53
CA ILE A 163 6.32 -1.20 -15.41
C ILE A 163 6.95 -0.73 -16.72
N THR A 164 8.11 -0.06 -16.65
CA THR A 164 8.83 0.39 -17.85
C THR A 164 9.25 -0.79 -18.72
N LEU A 165 9.77 -1.88 -18.13
CA LEU A 165 10.15 -3.09 -18.87
C LEU A 165 8.93 -3.78 -19.50
N ILE A 166 7.79 -3.83 -18.81
CA ILE A 166 6.55 -4.38 -19.36
C ILE A 166 6.07 -3.53 -20.53
N LEU A 167 5.99 -2.20 -20.35
CA LEU A 167 5.56 -1.27 -21.39
C LEU A 167 6.48 -1.31 -22.60
N TRP A 168 7.80 -1.26 -22.40
CA TRP A 168 8.79 -1.30 -23.46
C TRP A 168 8.62 -2.55 -24.34
N ARG A 169 8.33 -3.70 -23.74
CA ARG A 169 8.12 -4.95 -24.49
C ARG A 169 6.74 -5.02 -25.14
N THR A 170 5.72 -4.54 -24.43
CA THR A 170 4.32 -4.70 -24.85
C THR A 170 3.95 -3.70 -25.94
N ILE A 171 4.43 -2.45 -25.89
CA ILE A 171 4.12 -1.39 -26.85
C ILE A 171 4.45 -1.76 -28.31
N PRO A 172 5.65 -2.25 -28.66
CA PRO A 172 5.97 -2.58 -30.06
C PRO A 172 5.17 -3.79 -30.57
N ASP A 173 4.96 -4.80 -29.73
CA ASP A 173 4.14 -5.97 -30.07
C ASP A 173 2.67 -5.57 -30.29
N LEU A 174 2.17 -4.57 -29.54
CA LEU A 174 0.85 -3.98 -29.73
C LEU A 174 0.75 -3.14 -31.01
N TYR A 175 1.76 -2.33 -31.30
CA TYR A 175 1.78 -1.47 -32.50
C TYR A 175 1.82 -2.30 -33.80
N ALA A 176 2.43 -3.49 -33.75
CA ALA A 176 2.52 -4.39 -34.90
C ALA A 176 1.25 -5.20 -35.18
N LYS A 177 0.35 -5.42 -34.19
CA LYS A 177 -0.68 -6.47 -34.31
C LYS A 177 -2.12 -6.01 -34.51
N GLU A 178 -2.55 -4.83 -34.06
CA GLU A 178 -3.80 -4.18 -34.51
C GLU A 178 -4.00 -2.85 -33.76
N ILE A 179 -4.01 -1.74 -34.50
CA ILE A 179 -4.02 -0.37 -33.96
C ILE A 179 -5.37 0.03 -33.32
N ASN A 180 -6.46 -0.71 -33.55
CA ASN A 180 -7.79 -0.18 -33.25
C ASN A 180 -8.45 -0.66 -31.95
N THR A 181 -8.07 -1.82 -31.39
CA THR A 181 -8.88 -2.43 -30.31
C THR A 181 -8.19 -2.39 -28.95
N ILE A 182 -6.96 -2.88 -28.82
CA ILE A 182 -6.28 -3.01 -27.52
C ILE A 182 -5.68 -1.68 -27.04
N GLY A 183 -5.14 -0.87 -27.96
CA GLY A 183 -4.69 0.50 -27.64
C GLY A 183 -5.81 1.34 -27.04
N SER A 184 -7.04 1.17 -27.52
CA SER A 184 -8.21 1.88 -27.00
C SER A 184 -8.53 1.50 -25.54
N ILE A 185 -8.30 0.23 -25.15
CA ILE A 185 -8.56 -0.27 -23.79
C ILE A 185 -7.49 0.22 -22.82
N CYS A 186 -6.21 0.13 -23.18
CA CYS A 186 -5.13 0.64 -22.32
C CYS A 186 -5.22 2.16 -22.18
N TYR A 187 -5.50 2.88 -23.27
CA TYR A 187 -5.74 4.32 -23.24
C TYR A 187 -6.93 4.67 -22.33
N ARG A 188 -8.05 3.95 -22.46
CA ARG A 188 -9.22 4.14 -21.58
C ARG A 188 -8.89 3.87 -20.12
N LEU A 189 -8.22 2.76 -19.80
CA LEU A 189 -7.81 2.45 -18.43
C LEU A 189 -6.89 3.52 -17.84
N MET A 190 -5.94 4.03 -18.63
CA MET A 190 -5.03 5.08 -18.19
C MET A 190 -5.75 6.42 -18.00
N VAL A 191 -6.66 6.78 -18.91
CA VAL A 191 -7.49 7.99 -18.81
C VAL A 191 -8.43 7.89 -17.61
N ASP A 192 -9.09 6.76 -17.40
CA ASP A 192 -10.00 6.54 -16.28
C ASP A 192 -9.24 6.60 -14.95
N GLY A 193 -8.06 5.97 -14.87
CA GLY A 193 -7.17 6.06 -13.71
C GLY A 193 -6.68 7.48 -13.43
N LEU A 194 -6.31 8.23 -14.48
CA LEU A 194 -5.86 9.62 -14.36
C LEU A 194 -7.00 10.55 -13.93
N ILE A 195 -8.20 10.39 -14.49
CA ILE A 195 -9.40 11.16 -14.12
C ILE A 195 -9.74 10.91 -12.66
N TYR A 196 -9.71 9.65 -12.20
CA TYR A 196 -9.91 9.33 -10.79
C TYR A 196 -8.88 10.01 -9.90
N TYR A 197 -7.60 9.96 -10.26
CA TYR A 197 -6.52 10.59 -9.49
C TYR A 197 -6.68 12.12 -9.42
N MET A 198 -7.03 12.75 -10.55
CA MET A 198 -7.32 14.18 -10.61
C MET A 198 -8.55 14.52 -9.77
N TYR A 199 -9.60 13.70 -9.78
CA TYR A 199 -10.79 13.91 -8.96
C TYR A 199 -10.45 13.85 -7.47
N VAL A 200 -9.74 12.81 -7.01
CA VAL A 200 -9.38 12.68 -5.59
C VAL A 200 -8.46 13.81 -5.13
N THR A 201 -7.49 14.21 -5.96
CA THR A 201 -6.51 15.23 -5.60
C THR A 201 -7.09 16.65 -5.66
N PHE A 202 -7.97 16.91 -6.61
CA PHE A 202 -8.45 18.26 -6.93
C PHE A 202 -9.86 18.56 -6.43
N THR A 203 -10.59 17.59 -5.87
CA THR A 203 -11.88 17.87 -5.22
C THR A 203 -11.60 18.63 -3.92
N PRO A 204 -11.94 19.93 -3.82
CA PRO A 204 -11.77 20.67 -2.59
C PRO A 204 -12.68 20.04 -1.54
N ARG A 205 -12.08 19.50 -0.47
CA ARG A 205 -12.85 19.21 0.74
C ARG A 205 -13.33 20.55 1.28
N SER A 206 -14.58 20.89 1.01
CA SER A 206 -15.27 21.95 1.73
C SER A 206 -15.35 21.50 3.19
N LEU A 207 -14.44 22.05 4.00
CA LEU A 207 -14.49 22.04 5.46
C LEU A 207 -15.65 22.91 5.94
#